data_AF-A0A7J9N6C0-F1
#
_entry.id   AF-A0A7J9N6C0-F1
#
_cell.length_a   1.000
_cell.length_b   1.000
_cell.length_c   1.000
_cell.angle_alpha   90.00
_cell.angle_beta   90.00
_cell.angle_gamma   90.00
#
_symmetry.space_group_name_H-M   'P 1'
#
loop_
_entity.id
_entity.type
_entity.pdbx_description
1 polymer ?
#
loop_
_entity_poly.entity_id
_entity_poly.type
_entity_poly.pdbx_seq_one_letter_code
_entity_poly.pdbx_strand_id
1 'polypeptide(L)'
;MATTRTLSTRIEELEGELGLYRAAMGKGVANVAFSNEDVPKPKEFVGTRSACDVDNFLWRMENYFRAKGIVDDAVKVNTTSMFFTDIALLWWRGRTTDKRQGKIGTWQEFQCELKG
;
A
#
# COMPACT_ATOMS: atom_id res chain seq x y z
N MET A 1 33.85 25.56 32.70
CA MET A 1 33.09 24.29 32.66
C MET A 1 31.61 24.50 33.02
N ALA A 2 30.95 25.52 32.46
CA ALA A 2 29.51 25.78 32.72
C ALA A 2 28.64 25.38 31.51
N THR A 3 29.19 25.50 30.31
CA THR A 3 28.49 25.27 29.03
C THR A 3 28.14 23.81 28.78
N THR A 4 29.01 22.87 29.19
CA THR A 4 28.77 21.43 29.02
C THR A 4 27.60 20.94 29.88
N ARG A 5 27.49 21.44 31.12
CA ARG A 5 26.38 21.11 32.01
C ARG A 5 25.05 21.64 31.49
N THR A 6 25.02 22.88 31.00
CA THR A 6 23.81 23.47 30.41
C THR A 6 23.33 22.71 29.17
N LEU A 7 24.25 22.19 28.35
CA LEU A 7 23.88 21.39 27.18
C LEU A 7 23.31 20.03 27.59
N SER A 8 23.91 19.36 28.58
CA SER A 8 23.38 18.09 29.09
C SER A 8 21.96 18.23 29.64
N THR A 9 21.68 19.29 30.40
CA THR A 9 20.33 19.55 30.93
C THR A 9 19.30 19.75 29.82
N ARG A 10 19.66 20.47 28.75
CA ARG A 10 18.76 20.67 27.60
C ARG A 10 18.50 19.39 26.80
N ILE A 11 19.47 18.48 26.73
CA ILE A 11 19.30 17.19 26.07
C ILE A 11 18.32 16.33 26.87
N GLU A 12 18.47 16.26 28.19
CA GLU A 12 17.56 15.51 29.06
C GLU A 12 16.12 16.06 28.98
N GLU A 13 15.96 17.39 28.91
CA GLU A 13 14.65 18.04 28.74
C GLU A 13 14.00 17.68 27.40
N LEU A 14 14.74 17.75 26.30
CA LEU A 14 14.25 17.40 24.96
C LEU A 14 13.92 15.91 24.83
N GLU A 15 14.72 15.02 25.45
CA GLU A 15 14.43 13.59 25.49
C GLU A 15 13.15 13.30 26.29
N GLY A 16 12.90 14.05 27.37
CA GLY A 16 11.65 14.01 28.13
C GLY A 16 10.44 14.44 27.29
N GLU A 17 10.54 15.57 26.58
CA GLU A 17 9.49 16.05 25.68
C GLU A 17 9.20 15.08 24.54
N LEU A 18 10.25 14.49 23.93
CA LEU A 18 10.09 13.46 22.92
C LEU A 18 9.44 12.19 23.48
N GLY A 19 9.75 11.84 24.73
CA GLY A 19 9.09 10.76 25.46
C GLY A 19 7.59 11.01 25.63
N LEU A 20 7.20 12.24 25.99
CA LEU A 20 5.80 12.65 26.12
C LEU A 20 5.08 12.69 24.77
N TYR A 21 5.72 13.23 23.72
CA TYR A 21 5.17 13.21 22.36
C TYR A 21 4.99 11.77 21.86
N ARG A 22 5.96 10.88 22.09
CA ARG A 22 5.84 9.46 21.74
C ARG A 22 4.79 8.73 22.57
N ALA A 23 4.66 9.05 23.86
CA ALA A 23 3.62 8.48 24.72
C ALA A 23 2.21 8.96 24.33
N ALA A 24 2.08 10.23 23.91
CA ALA A 24 0.84 10.79 23.37
C ALA A 24 0.50 10.19 22.00
N MET A 25 1.50 10.02 21.12
CA MET A 25 1.36 9.26 19.86
C MET A 25 1.12 7.75 20.11
N GLY A 26 1.47 7.23 21.29
CA GLY A 26 1.20 5.86 21.72
C GLY A 26 -0.28 5.51 21.84
N LYS A 27 -1.19 6.48 21.61
CA LYS A 27 -2.63 6.25 21.45
C LYS A 27 -3.22 6.78 20.14
N GLY A 28 -2.41 7.29 19.22
CA GLY A 28 -2.84 7.73 17.90
C GLY A 28 -1.61 7.86 17.02
N VAL A 29 -1.23 6.88 16.21
CA VAL A 29 -2.02 5.93 15.44
C VAL A 29 -1.85 4.56 16.08
N ALA A 30 -2.88 4.08 16.81
CA ALA A 30 -3.13 2.66 16.70
C ALA A 30 -3.16 2.42 15.19
N ASN A 31 -2.31 1.54 14.67
CA ASN A 31 -2.81 0.68 13.61
C ASN A 31 -4.06 0.09 14.24
N VAL A 32 -5.19 0.80 14.08
CA VAL A 32 -6.49 0.18 14.09
C VAL A 32 -6.23 -0.84 13.00
N ALA A 33 -5.93 -2.06 13.43
CA ALA A 33 -6.20 -3.22 12.64
C ALA A 33 -7.70 -3.04 12.41
N PHE A 34 -8.03 -2.33 11.34
CA PHE A 34 -9.34 -2.36 10.76
C PHE A 34 -9.59 -3.85 10.72
N SER A 35 -10.66 -4.30 11.38
CA SER A 35 -11.05 -5.67 11.19
C SER A 35 -11.07 -5.90 9.68
N ASN A 36 -10.74 -7.10 9.21
CA ASN A 36 -10.74 -7.31 7.76
C ASN A 36 -12.11 -6.90 7.16
N GLU A 37 -13.19 -6.87 7.93
CA GLU A 37 -14.48 -6.33 7.49
C GLU A 37 -14.53 -4.80 7.30
N ASP A 38 -13.74 -4.00 8.04
CA ASP A 38 -13.88 -2.52 8.07
C ASP A 38 -13.15 -1.79 6.93
N VAL A 39 -12.22 -2.44 6.23
CA VAL A 39 -11.50 -1.79 5.13
C VAL A 39 -12.40 -1.66 3.90
N PRO A 40 -12.70 -0.44 3.41
CA PRO A 40 -13.55 -0.25 2.25
C PRO A 40 -12.99 -0.95 1.01
N LYS A 41 -13.85 -1.66 0.29
CA LYS A 41 -13.46 -2.34 -0.96
C LYS A 41 -13.14 -1.29 -2.05
N PRO A 42 -12.02 -1.46 -2.79
CA PRO A 42 -11.72 -0.65 -3.95
C PRO A 42 -12.81 -0.70 -5.00
N LYS A 43 -12.92 0.38 -5.79
CA LYS A 43 -13.76 0.39 -6.99
C LYS A 43 -13.18 -0.54 -8.05
N GLU A 44 -14.05 -1.28 -8.71
CA GLU A 44 -13.71 -2.12 -9.86
C GLU A 44 -13.09 -1.31 -11.01
N PHE A 45 -12.26 -2.00 -11.79
CA PHE A 45 -11.57 -1.46 -12.95
C PHE A 45 -12.03 -2.17 -14.22
N VAL A 46 -12.70 -1.40 -15.08
CA VAL A 46 -13.31 -1.85 -16.34
C VAL A 46 -12.27 -2.07 -17.44
N GLY A 47 -11.05 -1.52 -17.31
CA GLY A 47 -10.00 -1.61 -18.34
C GLY A 47 -9.95 -0.42 -19.29
N THR A 48 -10.25 0.79 -18.80
CA THR A 48 -10.10 2.02 -19.60
C THR A 48 -8.64 2.21 -20.01
N ARG A 49 -8.40 2.63 -21.25
CA ARG A 49 -7.06 2.93 -21.81
C ARG A 49 -6.45 4.25 -21.30
N SER A 50 -7.10 4.92 -20.36
CA SER A 50 -6.61 6.17 -19.78
C SER A 50 -5.50 5.86 -18.78
N ALA A 51 -4.29 6.37 -19.03
CA ALA A 51 -3.17 6.25 -18.10
C ALA A 51 -3.53 6.75 -16.69
N CYS A 52 -4.30 7.85 -16.62
CA CYS A 52 -4.78 8.39 -15.35
C CYS A 52 -5.72 7.42 -14.62
N ASP A 53 -6.59 6.70 -15.33
CA ASP A 53 -7.49 5.73 -14.69
C ASP A 53 -6.72 4.50 -14.16
N VAL A 54 -5.71 4.05 -14.91
CA VAL A 54 -4.81 2.97 -14.49
C VAL A 54 -4.03 3.37 -13.25
N ASP A 55 -3.42 4.56 -13.25
CA ASP A 55 -2.68 5.07 -12.09
C ASP A 55 -3.58 5.24 -10.85
N ASN A 56 -4.79 5.80 -11.04
CA ASN A 56 -5.76 5.95 -9.97
C ASN A 56 -6.21 4.60 -9.41
N PHE A 57 -6.38 3.59 -10.25
CA PHE A 57 -6.71 2.24 -9.82
C PHE A 57 -5.57 1.61 -9.02
N LEU A 58 -4.34 1.64 -9.52
CA LEU A 58 -3.17 1.10 -8.83
C LEU A 58 -2.94 1.78 -7.49
N TRP A 59 -3.09 3.10 -7.42
CA TRP A 59 -2.99 3.85 -6.17
C TRP A 59 -4.03 3.40 -5.12
N ARG A 60 -5.29 3.19 -5.54
CA ARG A 60 -6.33 2.65 -4.65
C ARG A 60 -6.01 1.25 -4.15
N MET A 61 -5.46 0.38 -5.01
CA MET A 61 -5.06 -0.97 -4.64
C MET A 61 -3.91 -0.97 -3.63
N GLU A 62 -2.89 -0.14 -3.82
CA GLU A 62 -1.78 -0.02 -2.87
C GLU A 62 -2.25 0.45 -1.49
N ASN A 63 -3.18 1.42 -1.46
CA ASN A 63 -3.76 1.88 -0.20
C ASN A 63 -4.59 0.76 0.48
N TYR A 64 -5.35 0.01 -0.30
CA TYR A 64 -6.11 -1.14 0.21
C TYR A 64 -5.18 -2.22 0.79
N PHE A 65 -4.09 -2.55 0.11
CA PHE A 65 -3.10 -3.50 0.62
C PHE A 65 -2.46 -3.03 1.91
N ARG A 66 -2.13 -1.74 2.01
CA ARG A 66 -1.61 -1.14 3.23
C ARG A 66 -2.59 -1.28 4.40
N ALA A 67 -3.86 -0.95 4.17
CA ALA A 67 -4.90 -1.05 5.19
C ALA A 67 -5.18 -2.51 5.61
N LYS A 68 -5.04 -3.46 4.68
CA LYS A 68 -5.22 -4.91 4.91
C LYS A 68 -3.98 -5.64 5.42
N GLY A 69 -2.81 -4.98 5.45
CA GLY A 69 -1.54 -5.64 5.75
C GLY A 69 -1.10 -6.67 4.70
N ILE A 70 -1.53 -6.54 3.45
CA ILE A 70 -1.14 -7.46 2.37
C ILE A 70 0.26 -7.08 1.86
N VAL A 71 1.24 -7.91 2.18
CA VAL A 71 2.64 -7.68 1.78
C VAL A 71 3.06 -8.58 0.62
N ASP A 72 2.58 -9.82 0.57
CA ASP A 72 2.94 -10.81 -0.44
C ASP A 72 2.49 -10.38 -1.85
N ASP A 73 3.42 -10.36 -2.79
CA ASP A 73 3.19 -9.87 -4.13
C ASP A 73 2.24 -10.76 -4.93
N ALA A 74 2.31 -12.08 -4.76
CA ALA A 74 1.38 -12.99 -5.44
C ALA A 74 -0.06 -12.77 -4.92
N VAL A 75 -0.22 -12.53 -3.61
CA VAL A 75 -1.51 -12.16 -3.02
C VAL A 75 -2.00 -10.82 -3.55
N LYS A 76 -1.13 -9.81 -3.71
CA LYS A 76 -1.52 -8.51 -4.30
C LYS A 76 -2.01 -8.65 -5.74
N VAL A 77 -1.27 -9.38 -6.57
CA VAL A 77 -1.63 -9.60 -7.97
C VAL A 77 -2.97 -10.34 -8.06
N ASN A 78 -3.13 -11.43 -7.31
CA ASN A 78 -4.39 -12.19 -7.26
C ASN A 78 -5.56 -11.31 -6.79
N THR A 79 -5.38 -10.60 -5.67
CA THR A 79 -6.41 -9.70 -5.11
C THR A 79 -6.79 -8.59 -6.09
N THR A 80 -5.83 -7.98 -6.79
CA THR A 80 -6.11 -6.95 -7.81
C THR A 80 -6.96 -7.49 -8.93
N SER A 81 -6.68 -8.71 -9.39
CA SER A 81 -7.45 -9.33 -10.47
C SER A 81 -8.92 -9.57 -10.14
N MET A 82 -9.26 -9.68 -8.84
CA MET A 82 -10.66 -9.79 -8.40
C MET A 82 -11.46 -8.49 -8.63
N PHE A 83 -10.78 -7.36 -8.79
CA PHE A 83 -11.42 -6.06 -9.07
C PHE A 83 -11.45 -5.72 -10.56
N PHE A 84 -11.02 -6.62 -11.43
CA PHE A 84 -11.13 -6.44 -12.88
C PHE A 84 -12.52 -6.81 -13.39
N THR A 85 -13.08 -5.95 -14.24
CA THR A 85 -14.32 -6.18 -14.97
C THR A 85 -14.13 -5.92 -16.45
N ASP A 86 -15.09 -6.38 -17.27
CA ASP A 86 -15.16 -6.17 -18.72
C ASP A 86 -13.81 -6.35 -19.46
N ILE A 87 -13.24 -5.26 -19.98
CA ILE A 87 -12.04 -5.27 -20.83
C ILE A 87 -10.82 -5.68 -20.02
N ALA A 88 -10.67 -5.19 -18.79
CA ALA A 88 -9.57 -5.58 -17.91
C ALA A 88 -9.61 -7.08 -17.58
N LEU A 89 -10.81 -7.61 -17.31
CA LEU A 89 -10.97 -9.03 -17.00
C LEU A 89 -10.61 -9.92 -18.20
N LEU A 90 -11.01 -9.52 -19.40
CA LEU A 90 -10.66 -10.23 -20.64
C LEU A 90 -9.15 -10.19 -20.90
N TRP A 91 -8.52 -9.04 -20.74
CA TRP A 91 -7.07 -8.90 -20.84
C TRP A 91 -6.35 -9.82 -19.84
N TRP A 92 -6.78 -9.82 -18.58
CA TRP A 92 -6.17 -10.65 -17.53
C TRP A 92 -6.30 -12.15 -17.80
N ARG A 93 -7.47 -12.59 -18.30
CA ARG A 93 -7.67 -14.00 -18.70
C ARG A 93 -6.75 -14.39 -19.87
N GLY A 94 -6.60 -13.51 -20.85
CA GLY A 94 -5.65 -13.70 -21.95
C GLY A 94 -4.21 -13.81 -21.43
N ARG A 95 -3.80 -12.83 -20.61
CA ARG A 95 -2.47 -12.74 -19.98
C ARG A 95 -2.09 -14.00 -19.20
N THR A 96 -3.03 -14.57 -18.45
CA THR A 96 -2.78 -15.73 -17.57
C THR A 96 -2.87 -17.07 -18.29
N THR A 97 -3.57 -17.14 -19.43
CA THR A 97 -3.72 -18.37 -20.22
C THR A 97 -2.65 -18.50 -21.30
N ASP A 98 -2.04 -17.39 -21.72
CA ASP A 98 -0.98 -17.41 -22.73
C ASP A 98 0.28 -18.10 -22.20
N LYS A 99 0.52 -19.33 -22.67
CA LYS A 99 1.70 -20.13 -22.32
C LYS A 99 3.03 -19.52 -22.78
N ARG A 100 2.99 -18.54 -23.69
CA ARG A 100 4.19 -17.82 -24.15
C ARG A 100 4.62 -16.77 -23.15
N GLN A 101 3.70 -16.29 -22.33
CA GLN A 101 4.00 -15.29 -21.33
C GLN A 101 4.40 -15.94 -20.01
N GLY A 102 5.45 -15.42 -19.40
CA GLY A 102 5.90 -15.86 -18.09
C GLY A 102 4.88 -15.56 -16.98
N LYS A 103 5.04 -16.22 -15.85
CA LYS A 103 4.33 -15.87 -14.61
C LYS A 103 4.76 -14.46 -14.19
N ILE A 104 3.79 -13.62 -13.84
CA ILE A 104 4.06 -12.36 -13.16
C ILE A 104 4.47 -12.70 -11.73
N GLY A 105 5.76 -12.51 -11.41
CA GLY A 105 6.37 -12.91 -10.16
C GLY A 105 6.33 -11.84 -9.08
N THR A 106 6.18 -10.57 -9.47
CA THR A 106 6.20 -9.42 -8.56
C THR A 106 5.04 -8.46 -8.80
N TRP A 107 4.71 -7.66 -7.79
CA TRP A 107 3.74 -6.57 -7.92
C TRP A 107 4.19 -5.52 -8.92
N GLN A 108 5.50 -5.24 -8.97
CA GLN A 108 6.07 -4.27 -9.89
C GLN A 108 5.94 -4.70 -11.36
N GLU A 109 6.21 -5.97 -11.68
CA GLU A 109 5.99 -6.51 -13.03
C GLU A 109 4.53 -6.35 -13.46
N PHE A 110 3.58 -6.66 -12.56
CA PHE A 110 2.16 -6.46 -12.80
C PHE A 110 1.82 -5.00 -13.13
N GLN A 111 2.35 -4.05 -12.35
CA GLN A 111 2.11 -2.62 -12.58
C GLN A 111 2.66 -2.16 -13.93
N CYS A 112 3.85 -2.61 -14.32
CA CYS A 112 4.43 -2.30 -15.63
C CYS A 112 3.57 -2.83 -16.77
N GLU A 113 3.09 -4.08 -16.66
CA GLU A 113 2.25 -4.69 -17.68
C GLU A 113 0.86 -4.04 -17.78
N LEU A 114 0.27 -3.63 -16.65
CA LEU A 114 -1.04 -2.97 -16.65
C LEU A 114 -0.97 -1.55 -17.23
N LYS A 115 0.17 -0.88 -17.12
CA LYS A 115 0.41 0.46 -17.67
C LYS A 115 0.82 0.47 -19.15
N GLY A 116 1.31 -0.66 -19.68
CA GLY A 116 1.74 -0.83 -21.07
C GLY A 116 0.58 -0.92 -22.05
#